data_AF-A0A0J9V8J6-F1
#
_entry.id   AF-A0A0J9V8J6-F1
#
_cell.length_a   1.000
_cell.length_b   1.000
_cell.length_c   1.000
_cell.angle_alpha   90.00
_cell.angle_beta   90.00
_cell.angle_gamma   90.00
#
_symmetry.space_group_name_H-M   'P 1'
#
loop_
_entity.id
_entity.type
_entity.pdbx_description
1 polymer ?
#
loop_
_entity_poly.entity_id
_entity_poly.type
_entity_poly.pdbx_seq_one_letter_code
_entity_poly.pdbx_strand_id
1 'polypeptide(L)'
;MKFFGRQKPSKNPFRDNSTTLLVSTLLLAAPITVFLLHCVYQTYYRRGAHWSHNHDILELSTHHEPDVLLYVASYSGLVTTLNLSVAKYRDTPVKLETLSSEASHPHAAVVDPSKRFVLVPDLGADLIHIYGVGFGDLGLSKLDPLVVAPGSGPRHIAFVVKETKTFMYLVTELANTIIGYEVVYGGEFIRFKEMWNSGIHGEGKDVPQGAAAAEIVVSPDREFLIISSRNESTLQVPDFDTSNGTIPSDPLVSFKIDSETGHLTLQQDIPCGGRFPRHFSINKAGTLVAVALQSDSRVAIIERDAKTGIMGDFIAYAELEGEVTAVIFYE
;
A
#
# COMPACT_ATOMS: atom_id res chain seq x y z
N MET A 1 -23.05 -19.13 -12.69
CA MET A 1 -23.92 -18.33 -11.80
C MET A 1 -25.01 -19.23 -11.23
N LYS A 2 -24.80 -19.81 -10.06
CA LYS A 2 -25.83 -20.59 -9.34
C LYS A 2 -26.05 -19.95 -7.98
N PHE A 3 -27.21 -19.32 -7.82
CA PHE A 3 -27.72 -18.84 -6.55
C PHE A 3 -28.37 -20.01 -5.79
N PHE A 4 -28.03 -20.21 -4.51
CA PHE A 4 -28.88 -20.96 -3.59
C PHE A 4 -29.94 -20.00 -3.01
N GLY A 5 -31.23 -20.23 -3.29
CA GLY A 5 -32.35 -19.45 -2.74
C GLY A 5 -32.59 -19.79 -1.26
N ARG A 6 -33.11 -18.89 -0.41
CA ARG A 6 -34.30 -18.05 -0.64
C ARG A 6 -34.18 -16.66 0.03
N GLN A 7 -33.86 -15.66 -0.77
CA GLN A 7 -34.70 -14.50 -1.12
C GLN A 7 -33.94 -13.75 -2.23
N LYS A 8 -34.64 -13.31 -3.28
CA LYS A 8 -34.03 -12.71 -4.48
C LYS A 8 -33.08 -11.56 -4.11
N PRO A 9 -31.81 -11.56 -4.56
CA PRO A 9 -31.12 -10.34 -4.93
C PRO A 9 -31.22 -10.21 -6.44
N SER A 10 -32.15 -9.37 -6.90
CA SER A 10 -32.07 -8.84 -8.26
C SER A 10 -31.00 -7.77 -8.28
N LYS A 11 -30.07 -7.92 -9.24
CA LYS A 11 -28.98 -7.02 -9.66
C LYS A 11 -27.59 -7.41 -9.16
N ASN A 12 -26.75 -7.67 -10.15
CA ASN A 12 -25.30 -7.56 -10.09
C ASN A 12 -24.93 -6.24 -9.37
N PRO A 13 -24.25 -6.22 -8.21
CA PRO A 13 -23.96 -4.98 -7.50
C PRO A 13 -23.00 -4.07 -8.29
N PHE A 14 -22.29 -4.62 -9.28
CA PHE A 14 -21.46 -3.86 -10.23
C PHE A 14 -22.24 -3.02 -11.24
N ARG A 15 -23.57 -2.90 -11.12
CA ARG A 15 -24.43 -2.17 -12.07
C ARG A 15 -25.27 -1.04 -11.47
N ASP A 16 -25.27 -0.85 -10.15
CA ASP A 16 -25.91 0.31 -9.51
C ASP A 16 -24.83 1.19 -8.86
N ASN A 17 -24.82 2.45 -9.30
CA ASN A 17 -23.85 3.53 -9.04
C ASN A 17 -23.34 3.66 -7.59
N SER A 18 -22.03 3.50 -7.38
CA SER A 18 -21.13 4.58 -6.90
C SER A 18 -19.69 4.13 -6.56
N THR A 19 -19.38 2.83 -6.53
CA THR A 19 -18.04 2.32 -6.15
C THR A 19 -17.52 1.37 -7.24
N THR A 20 -16.41 1.74 -7.87
CA THR A 20 -15.71 0.88 -8.86
C THR A 20 -14.43 0.34 -8.21
N LEU A 21 -13.92 -0.82 -8.65
CA LEU A 21 -12.63 -1.36 -8.19
C LEU A 21 -11.66 -1.40 -9.37
N LEU A 22 -10.46 -0.87 -9.19
CA LEU A 22 -9.36 -1.03 -10.13
C LEU A 22 -8.44 -2.15 -9.63
N VAL A 23 -8.12 -3.09 -10.52
CA VAL A 23 -7.31 -4.28 -10.20
C VAL A 23 -6.24 -4.45 -11.26
N SER A 24 -4.99 -4.65 -10.85
CA SER A 24 -3.89 -4.95 -11.78
C SER A 24 -3.52 -6.43 -11.73
N THR A 25 -3.42 -7.08 -12.89
CA THR A 25 -2.94 -8.45 -13.05
C THR A 25 -1.60 -8.46 -13.78
N LEU A 26 -0.69 -9.33 -13.36
CA LEU A 26 0.60 -9.50 -14.01
C LEU A 26 0.49 -10.57 -15.12
N LEU A 27 0.48 -10.15 -16.40
CA LEU A 27 0.51 -11.05 -17.56
C LEU A 27 1.96 -11.34 -17.98
N LEU A 28 2.41 -12.58 -17.78
CA LEU A 28 3.71 -13.06 -18.27
C LEU A 28 3.60 -13.58 -19.72
N ALA A 29 4.05 -12.78 -20.69
CA ALA A 29 4.40 -13.27 -22.03
C ALA A 29 5.54 -12.42 -22.64
N ALA A 30 6.68 -13.05 -22.90
CA ALA A 30 7.83 -12.49 -23.63
C ALA A 30 7.65 -12.60 -25.17
N PRO A 31 8.42 -11.90 -26.03
CA PRO A 31 9.58 -11.05 -25.77
C PRO A 31 9.42 -9.63 -26.37
N ILE A 32 8.91 -8.71 -25.56
CA ILE A 32 9.27 -7.29 -25.63
C ILE A 32 9.47 -6.92 -24.17
N THR A 33 10.64 -6.41 -23.82
CA THR A 33 11.08 -6.18 -22.44
C THR A 33 10.16 -5.17 -21.73
N VAL A 34 9.09 -5.66 -21.12
CA VAL A 34 8.26 -4.93 -20.16
C VAL A 34 8.97 -5.08 -18.81
N PHE A 35 9.60 -4.01 -18.35
CA PHE A 35 10.14 -3.95 -17.00
C PHE A 35 8.99 -4.15 -16.00
N LEU A 36 9.13 -5.15 -15.14
CA LEU A 36 8.31 -5.37 -13.96
C LEU A 36 8.31 -4.11 -13.10
N LEU A 37 7.33 -3.24 -13.29
CA LEU A 37 7.01 -2.17 -12.34
C LEU A 37 6.12 -2.78 -11.24
N HIS A 38 6.74 -3.32 -10.18
CA HIS A 38 6.12 -3.22 -8.86
C HIS A 38 6.23 -1.75 -8.44
N CYS A 39 5.39 -0.90 -9.03
CA CYS A 39 5.30 0.51 -8.64
C CYS A 39 4.08 0.73 -7.76
N VAL A 40 4.35 0.99 -6.49
CA VAL A 40 3.38 1.68 -5.64
C VAL A 40 3.45 3.16 -6.01
N TYR A 41 2.40 3.65 -6.68
CA TYR A 41 2.31 5.02 -7.17
C TYR A 41 1.67 5.97 -6.14
N GLN A 42 2.27 7.15 -5.92
CA GLN A 42 1.58 8.30 -5.33
C GLN A 42 1.65 9.50 -6.29
N THR A 43 0.47 9.97 -6.74
CA THR A 43 0.28 11.17 -7.58
C THR A 43 -0.06 12.38 -6.72
N TYR A 44 0.49 13.56 -7.06
CA TYR A 44 0.28 14.84 -6.36
C TYR A 44 -0.56 15.83 -7.17
N TYR A 45 -1.39 16.66 -6.51
CA TYR A 45 -2.15 17.79 -7.10
C TYR A 45 -1.87 19.11 -6.35
N ARG A 46 -1.72 20.22 -7.09
CA ARG A 46 -1.53 21.57 -6.53
C ARG A 46 -2.88 22.28 -6.34
N ARG A 47 -3.17 22.73 -5.11
CA ARG A 47 -4.30 23.60 -4.70
C ARG A 47 -5.70 23.21 -5.20
N GLY A 48 -6.50 22.63 -4.29
CA GLY A 48 -7.95 22.83 -4.28
C GLY A 48 -8.78 21.94 -5.20
N ALA A 49 -8.50 20.63 -5.28
CA ALA A 49 -9.47 19.62 -5.67
C ALA A 49 -9.00 18.23 -5.18
N HIS A 50 -9.96 17.36 -4.85
CA HIS A 50 -9.75 16.01 -4.34
C HIS A 50 -9.66 14.96 -5.48
N TRP A 51 -8.75 13.99 -5.32
CA TRP A 51 -8.65 12.60 -5.84
C TRP A 51 -8.90 12.24 -7.33
N SER A 52 -7.96 11.45 -7.90
CA SER A 52 -8.15 10.20 -8.66
C SER A 52 -6.81 9.73 -9.31
N HIS A 53 -6.49 8.43 -9.27
CA HIS A 53 -5.38 7.79 -9.99
C HIS A 53 -5.91 6.85 -11.10
N ASN A 54 -5.36 6.98 -12.31
CA ASN A 54 -5.61 6.18 -13.52
C ASN A 54 -4.26 5.70 -14.10
N HIS A 55 -4.23 4.52 -14.70
CA HIS A 55 -3.29 4.10 -15.76
C HIS A 55 -4.13 3.23 -16.73
N ASP A 56 -4.24 3.45 -18.04
CA ASP A 56 -3.28 3.91 -19.05
C ASP A 56 -3.91 4.92 -20.03
N ILE A 57 -3.07 5.79 -20.60
CA ILE A 57 -3.38 6.90 -21.54
C ILE A 57 -4.02 8.14 -20.87
N LEU A 58 -3.18 9.19 -20.74
CA LEU A 58 -3.56 10.52 -20.32
C LEU A 58 -4.11 11.31 -21.54
N GLU A 59 -5.43 11.32 -21.73
CA GLU A 59 -6.12 12.40 -22.47
C GLU A 59 -6.55 13.46 -21.46
N LEU A 60 -5.85 14.60 -21.45
CA LEU A 60 -6.23 15.79 -20.69
C LEU A 60 -6.63 16.88 -21.68
N SER A 61 -7.94 17.14 -21.77
CA SER A 61 -8.46 18.29 -22.51
C SER A 61 -8.05 19.57 -21.80
N THR A 62 -7.47 20.48 -22.55
CA THR A 62 -6.89 21.73 -22.07
C THR A 62 -7.95 22.69 -21.53
N HIS A 63 -7.81 23.10 -20.27
CA HIS A 63 -7.91 24.50 -19.83
C HIS A 63 -7.52 24.60 -18.34
N HIS A 64 -6.29 25.08 -18.08
CA HIS A 64 -5.75 25.48 -16.76
C HIS A 64 -5.86 24.47 -15.60
N GLU A 65 -4.92 23.51 -15.51
CA GLU A 65 -4.78 22.57 -14.38
C GLU A 65 -3.36 22.64 -13.76
N PRO A 66 -3.21 22.36 -12.44
CA PRO A 66 -1.97 22.42 -11.66
C PRO A 66 -0.89 21.39 -12.03
N ASP A 67 0.37 21.63 -11.63
CA ASP A 67 1.47 20.66 -11.78
C ASP A 67 1.18 19.33 -11.06
N VAL A 68 1.08 18.23 -11.81
CA VAL A 68 0.87 16.87 -11.30
C VAL A 68 2.20 16.12 -11.36
N LEU A 69 2.71 15.65 -10.22
CA LEU A 69 3.95 14.89 -10.14
C LEU A 69 3.69 13.44 -9.75
N LEU A 70 4.40 12.52 -10.41
CA LEU A 70 4.43 11.10 -10.13
C LEU A 70 5.83 10.70 -9.70
N TYR A 71 5.97 10.16 -8.49
CA TYR A 71 7.22 9.58 -8.01
C TYR A 71 7.22 8.07 -8.23
N VAL A 72 8.32 7.56 -8.75
CA VAL A 72 8.46 6.16 -9.17
C VAL A 72 9.71 5.60 -8.52
N ALA A 73 9.57 4.43 -7.88
CA ALA A 73 10.66 3.62 -7.37
C ALA A 73 10.56 2.22 -8.00
N SER A 74 11.69 1.63 -8.38
CA SER A 74 11.76 0.30 -8.99
C SER A 74 12.84 -0.55 -8.32
N TYR A 75 12.58 -1.86 -8.24
CA TYR A 75 13.50 -2.88 -7.75
C TYR A 75 14.85 -2.91 -8.47
N SER A 76 14.94 -2.35 -9.68
CA SER A 76 16.21 -2.21 -10.40
C SER A 76 17.07 -1.03 -9.91
N GLY A 77 16.71 -0.42 -8.76
CA GLY A 77 17.41 0.73 -8.20
C GLY A 77 17.01 2.08 -8.82
N LEU A 78 15.94 2.14 -9.61
CA LEU A 78 15.52 3.39 -10.26
C LEU A 78 14.61 4.21 -9.34
N VAL A 79 14.94 5.49 -9.12
CA VAL A 79 14.05 6.48 -8.52
C VAL A 79 13.89 7.68 -9.46
N THR A 80 12.66 8.05 -9.78
CA THR A 80 12.40 9.16 -10.70
C THR A 80 11.12 9.93 -10.43
N THR A 81 11.03 11.15 -10.98
CA THR A 81 9.84 12.01 -10.96
C THR A 81 9.36 12.28 -12.39
N LEU A 82 8.07 12.08 -12.65
CA LEU A 82 7.40 12.45 -13.90
C LEU A 82 6.44 13.61 -13.65
N ASN A 83 6.42 14.61 -14.54
CA ASN A 83 5.43 15.68 -14.51
C ASN A 83 4.33 15.39 -15.54
N LEU A 84 3.10 15.18 -15.09
CA LEU A 84 1.93 14.83 -15.92
C LEU A 84 1.12 16.05 -16.38
N SER A 85 1.39 17.25 -15.84
CA SER A 85 0.63 18.47 -16.18
C SER A 85 1.06 19.15 -17.47
N VAL A 86 2.22 18.82 -18.01
CA VAL A 86 2.77 19.48 -19.19
C VAL A 86 2.59 18.56 -20.40
N ALA A 87 1.56 18.84 -21.22
CA ALA A 87 1.32 18.21 -22.52
C ALA A 87 2.50 18.30 -23.52
N LYS A 88 3.61 18.94 -23.13
CA LYS A 88 4.81 19.19 -23.94
C LYS A 88 5.99 18.26 -23.62
N TYR A 89 5.93 17.44 -22.58
CA TYR A 89 6.98 16.49 -22.20
C TYR A 89 6.39 15.09 -22.04
N ARG A 90 5.88 14.52 -23.13
CA ARG A 90 5.20 13.22 -23.08
C ARG A 90 6.13 12.02 -22.83
N ASP A 91 7.47 12.17 -22.89
CA ASP A 91 8.35 10.99 -22.95
C ASP A 91 9.71 11.15 -22.24
N THR A 92 9.88 12.06 -21.28
CA THR A 92 11.20 12.23 -20.63
C THR A 92 11.10 12.35 -19.12
N PRO A 93 11.58 11.35 -18.36
CA PRO A 93 11.73 11.45 -16.92
C PRO A 93 12.54 12.70 -16.56
N VAL A 94 12.01 13.53 -15.65
CA VAL A 94 12.59 14.86 -15.40
C VAL A 94 13.83 14.79 -14.49
N LYS A 95 13.99 13.69 -13.75
CA LYS A 95 15.19 13.42 -12.96
C LYS A 95 15.28 11.93 -12.67
N LEU A 96 16.37 11.28 -13.09
CA LEU A 96 16.66 9.87 -12.85
C LEU A 96 17.78 9.79 -11.81
N GLU A 97 17.52 9.15 -10.67
CA GLU A 97 18.56 8.70 -9.76
C GLU A 97 18.67 7.19 -9.89
N THR A 98 19.89 6.72 -10.17
CA THR A 98 20.21 5.29 -10.20
C THR A 98 20.92 4.93 -8.91
N LEU A 99 20.30 4.09 -8.10
CA LEU A 99 20.90 3.50 -6.91
C LEU A 99 21.80 2.35 -7.36
N SER A 100 23.09 2.45 -7.05
CA SER A 100 24.15 1.78 -7.81
C SER A 100 24.65 0.45 -7.22
N SER A 101 23.96 -0.17 -6.27
CA SER A 101 24.37 -1.47 -5.69
C SER A 101 23.48 -2.62 -6.16
N GLU A 102 24.08 -3.79 -6.37
CA GLU A 102 23.34 -5.04 -6.69
C GLU A 102 22.35 -5.44 -5.60
N ALA A 103 22.51 -4.90 -4.38
CA ALA A 103 21.62 -5.11 -3.25
C ALA A 103 20.48 -4.07 -3.18
N SER A 104 20.45 -3.03 -4.00
CA SER A 104 19.38 -2.02 -3.91
C SER A 104 18.09 -2.54 -4.55
N HIS A 105 17.02 -2.60 -3.75
CA HIS A 105 15.68 -2.98 -4.15
C HIS A 105 14.63 -1.99 -3.59
N PRO A 106 14.54 -0.77 -4.15
CA PRO A 106 13.48 0.18 -3.85
C PRO A 106 12.10 -0.44 -4.03
N HIS A 107 11.26 -0.32 -3.01
CA HIS A 107 10.01 -1.08 -2.94
C HIS A 107 8.76 -0.19 -2.95
N ALA A 108 8.88 1.08 -2.56
CA ALA A 108 7.80 2.06 -2.65
C ALA A 108 8.36 3.47 -2.80
N ALA A 109 7.54 4.42 -3.24
CA ALA A 109 7.81 5.85 -3.16
C ALA A 109 6.65 6.54 -2.44
N VAL A 110 6.90 7.05 -1.24
CA VAL A 110 5.86 7.60 -0.36
C VAL A 110 6.12 9.07 -0.09
N VAL A 111 5.13 9.92 -0.39
CA VAL A 111 5.20 11.35 -0.09
C VAL A 111 4.73 11.57 1.34
N ASP A 112 5.56 12.23 2.13
CA ASP A 112 5.26 12.53 3.53
C ASP A 112 4.01 13.43 3.68
N PRO A 113 3.39 13.51 4.87
CA PRO A 113 2.22 14.37 5.10
C PRO A 113 2.46 15.86 4.82
N SER A 114 3.68 16.37 5.02
CA SER A 114 4.03 17.78 4.72
C SER A 114 4.19 18.06 3.23
N LYS A 115 4.30 17.02 2.41
CA LYS A 115 4.51 17.10 0.95
C LYS A 115 5.84 17.74 0.55
N ARG A 116 6.81 17.73 1.47
CA ARG A 116 8.15 18.29 1.24
C ARG A 116 9.19 17.20 1.06
N PHE A 117 8.86 15.95 1.37
CA PHE A 117 9.79 14.83 1.30
C PHE A 117 9.16 13.62 0.63
N VAL A 118 10.00 12.88 -0.10
CA VAL A 118 9.70 11.55 -0.63
C VAL A 118 10.61 10.55 0.07
N LEU A 119 10.01 9.49 0.56
CA LEU A 119 10.68 8.38 1.22
C LEU A 119 10.60 7.14 0.32
N VAL A 120 11.74 6.49 0.13
CA VAL A 120 11.87 5.31 -0.71
C VAL A 120 12.48 4.18 0.13
N PRO A 121 11.66 3.33 0.78
CA PRO A 121 12.14 2.12 1.43
C PRO A 121 12.84 1.23 0.41
N ASP A 122 14.04 0.79 0.74
CA ASP A 122 14.90 -0.05 -0.07
C ASP A 122 15.12 -1.37 0.66
N LEU A 123 14.48 -2.41 0.15
CA LEU A 123 14.43 -3.72 0.79
C LEU A 123 15.84 -4.32 0.92
N GLY A 124 16.64 -4.31 -0.14
CA GLY A 124 17.93 -5.01 -0.07
C GLY A 124 19.07 -4.15 0.50
N ALA A 125 18.87 -2.83 0.63
CA ALA A 125 19.85 -1.94 1.26
C ALA A 125 19.61 -1.69 2.77
N ASP A 126 18.53 -2.23 3.35
CA ASP A 126 18.14 -2.02 4.75
C ASP A 126 18.11 -0.54 5.17
N LEU A 127 17.57 0.30 4.29
CA LEU A 127 17.42 1.74 4.56
C LEU A 127 16.22 2.33 3.82
N ILE A 128 15.89 3.57 4.18
CA ILE A 128 14.93 4.41 3.47
C ILE A 128 15.71 5.58 2.89
N HIS A 129 15.74 5.71 1.56
CA HIS A 129 16.26 6.90 0.90
C HIS A 129 15.29 8.06 1.12
N ILE A 130 15.82 9.24 1.40
CA ILE A 130 15.01 10.42 1.70
C ILE A 130 15.40 11.53 0.72
N TYR A 131 14.38 12.11 0.11
CA TYR A 131 14.54 13.21 -0.84
C TYR A 131 13.68 14.39 -0.44
N GLY A 132 14.27 15.58 -0.38
CA GLY A 132 13.52 16.83 -0.38
C GLY A 132 12.90 17.10 -1.75
N VAL A 133 11.70 17.64 -1.76
CA VAL A 133 10.98 18.05 -2.98
C VAL A 133 11.24 19.53 -3.23
N GLY A 134 12.01 19.84 -4.29
CA GLY A 134 12.27 21.21 -4.73
C GLY A 134 11.01 21.90 -5.27
N PHE A 135 10.78 23.14 -4.84
CA PHE A 135 9.74 23.99 -5.41
C PHE A 135 10.26 24.66 -6.68
N GLY A 136 9.74 24.27 -7.85
CA GLY A 136 9.91 24.99 -9.13
C GLY A 136 10.92 24.40 -10.13
N ASP A 137 11.81 23.49 -9.72
CA ASP A 137 12.78 22.83 -10.63
C ASP A 137 12.56 21.31 -10.78
N LEU A 138 11.51 20.76 -10.14
CA LEU A 138 11.19 19.32 -10.14
C LEU A 138 12.30 18.45 -9.53
N GLY A 139 13.27 19.06 -8.86
CA GLY A 139 14.47 18.41 -8.34
C GLY A 139 14.22 17.70 -7.01
N LEU A 140 14.57 16.41 -6.95
CA LEU A 140 14.76 15.69 -5.69
C LEU A 140 16.14 16.04 -5.10
N SER A 141 16.21 16.55 -3.86
CA SER A 141 17.47 16.75 -3.15
C SER A 141 17.70 15.62 -2.16
N LYS A 142 18.74 14.82 -2.36
CA LYS A 142 19.05 13.70 -1.47
C LYS A 142 19.43 14.18 -0.07
N LEU A 143 18.83 13.57 0.95
CA LEU A 143 19.14 13.78 2.36
C LEU A 143 19.79 12.52 2.93
N ASP A 144 20.29 12.62 4.17
CA ASP A 144 20.77 11.46 4.91
C ASP A 144 19.65 10.41 5.00
N PRO A 145 19.92 9.14 4.65
CA PRO A 145 18.90 8.08 4.70
C PRO A 145 18.59 7.69 6.15
N LEU A 146 17.43 7.05 6.34
CA LEU A 146 17.12 6.36 7.58
C LEU A 146 17.56 4.89 7.45
N VAL A 147 18.61 4.50 8.17
CA VAL A 147 19.12 3.12 8.20
C VAL A 147 18.34 2.30 9.23
N VAL A 148 17.96 1.07 8.86
CA VAL A 148 17.34 0.11 9.78
C VAL A 148 18.29 -1.06 10.05
N ALA A 149 17.90 -1.98 10.94
CA ALA A 149 18.73 -3.14 11.27
C ALA A 149 19.00 -4.01 10.01
N PRO A 150 20.22 -4.54 9.82
CA PRO A 150 20.51 -5.44 8.71
C PRO A 150 19.58 -6.67 8.67
N GLY A 151 19.12 -7.04 7.48
CA GLY A 151 18.17 -8.13 7.27
C GLY A 151 16.71 -7.76 7.56
N SER A 152 16.39 -6.48 7.74
CA SER A 152 15.01 -6.03 7.95
C SER A 152 14.19 -6.17 6.67
N GLY A 153 14.71 -5.66 5.55
CA GLY A 153 13.96 -5.55 4.31
C GLY A 153 12.83 -4.51 4.35
N PRO A 154 13.11 -3.19 4.50
CA PRO A 154 12.09 -2.14 4.42
C PRO A 154 11.21 -2.27 3.17
N ARG A 155 9.89 -2.34 3.37
CA ARG A 155 8.95 -2.59 2.28
C ARG A 155 8.05 -1.40 2.00
N HIS A 156 7.02 -1.20 2.80
CA HIS A 156 6.04 -0.13 2.62
C HIS A 156 5.98 0.76 3.88
N ILE A 157 5.55 2.02 3.70
CA ILE A 157 5.47 3.02 4.77
C ILE A 157 4.05 3.57 4.82
N ALA A 158 3.49 3.69 6.03
CA ALA A 158 2.26 4.43 6.28
C ALA A 158 2.51 5.59 7.23
N PHE A 159 1.88 6.74 6.94
CA PHE A 159 1.92 7.92 7.80
C PHE A 159 0.56 8.17 8.44
N VAL A 160 0.57 8.71 9.65
CA VAL A 160 -0.61 9.26 10.30
C VAL A 160 -0.26 10.59 10.97
N VAL A 161 -1.15 11.57 10.83
CA VAL A 161 -1.07 12.84 11.55
C VAL A 161 -2.16 12.85 12.61
N LYS A 162 -1.74 12.87 13.88
CA LYS A 162 -2.59 12.98 15.08
C LYS A 162 -2.33 14.33 15.71
N GLU A 163 -3.31 15.21 15.64
CA GLU A 163 -3.18 16.61 16.07
C GLU A 163 -1.95 17.29 15.43
N THR A 164 -0.94 17.65 16.22
CA THR A 164 0.31 18.27 15.75
C THR A 164 1.45 17.26 15.58
N LYS A 165 1.25 15.99 15.93
CA LYS A 165 2.27 14.93 15.81
C LYS A 165 2.10 14.15 14.52
N THR A 166 3.22 13.81 13.90
CA THR A 166 3.25 12.92 12.74
C THR A 166 3.96 11.64 13.15
N PHE A 167 3.30 10.51 12.90
CA PHE A 167 3.89 9.19 13.09
C PHE A 167 4.09 8.51 11.73
N MET A 168 5.15 7.74 11.64
CA MET A 168 5.47 6.90 10.48
C MET A 168 5.62 5.46 10.95
N TYR A 169 4.99 4.54 10.23
CA TYR A 169 5.09 3.11 10.45
C TYR A 169 5.74 2.47 9.23
N LEU A 170 6.83 1.75 9.45
CA LEU A 170 7.53 0.96 8.44
C LEU A 170 7.22 -0.50 8.66
N VAL A 171 6.73 -1.20 7.62
CA VAL A 171 6.71 -2.66 7.61
C VAL A 171 7.96 -3.20 6.94
N THR A 172 8.57 -4.22 7.54
CA THR A 172 9.77 -4.88 7.05
C THR A 172 9.43 -6.30 6.56
N GLU A 173 9.74 -6.60 5.31
CA GLU A 173 9.36 -7.84 4.62
C GLU A 173 10.10 -9.06 5.15
N LEU A 174 11.43 -8.92 5.37
CA LEU A 174 12.30 -10.05 5.67
C LEU A 174 12.32 -10.36 7.16
N ALA A 175 12.35 -9.33 8.00
CA ALA A 175 12.31 -9.50 9.46
C ALA A 175 10.90 -9.70 10.02
N ASN A 176 9.84 -9.48 9.22
CA ASN A 176 8.45 -9.52 9.66
C ASN A 176 8.20 -8.65 10.89
N THR A 177 8.77 -7.43 10.88
CA THR A 177 8.56 -6.43 11.93
C THR A 177 7.81 -5.21 11.41
N ILE A 178 7.25 -4.48 12.37
CA ILE A 178 6.79 -3.12 12.20
C ILE A 178 7.60 -2.21 13.12
N ILE A 179 8.05 -1.07 12.58
CA ILE A 179 8.82 -0.06 13.31
C ILE A 179 8.05 1.25 13.33
N GLY A 180 7.85 1.80 14.53
CA GLY A 180 7.16 3.06 14.74
C GLY A 180 8.13 4.22 14.98
N TYR A 181 7.92 5.32 14.27
CA TYR A 181 8.70 6.55 14.40
C TYR A 181 7.80 7.76 14.69
N GLU A 182 8.25 8.63 15.59
CA GLU A 182 7.80 10.02 15.64
C GLU A 182 8.60 10.83 14.61
N VAL A 183 7.90 11.56 13.75
CA VAL A 183 8.49 12.36 12.67
C VAL A 183 8.60 13.81 13.10
N VAL A 184 9.83 14.33 13.09
CA VAL A 184 10.12 15.71 13.44
C VAL A 184 10.57 16.47 12.21
N TYR A 185 9.85 17.55 11.92
CA TYR A 185 10.12 18.44 10.80
C TYR A 185 10.90 19.68 11.24
N GLY A 186 11.82 20.13 10.39
CA GLY A 186 12.43 21.44 10.46
C GLY A 186 12.29 22.21 9.16
N GLY A 187 13.04 23.32 9.04
CA GLY A 187 13.05 24.18 7.85
C GLY A 187 13.27 23.38 6.57
N GLU A 188 14.36 22.61 6.50
CA GLU A 188 14.70 21.79 5.32
C GLU A 188 14.99 20.32 5.67
N PHE A 189 14.73 19.90 6.92
CA PHE A 189 14.99 18.54 7.36
C PHE A 189 13.72 17.80 7.78
N ILE A 190 13.83 16.48 7.72
CA ILE A 190 12.95 15.50 8.32
C ILE A 190 13.83 14.57 9.18
N ARG A 191 13.38 14.25 10.39
CA ARG A 191 14.06 13.31 11.30
C ARG A 191 13.05 12.31 11.86
N PHE A 192 13.54 11.12 12.15
CA PHE A 192 12.75 10.01 12.64
C PHE A 192 13.29 9.59 13.99
N LYS A 193 12.47 9.70 15.02
CA LYS A 193 12.77 9.17 16.34
C LYS A 193 12.07 7.84 16.47
N GLU A 194 12.84 6.75 16.48
CA GLU A 194 12.29 5.42 16.72
C GLU A 194 11.64 5.37 18.10
N MET A 195 10.40 4.92 18.15
CA MET A 195 9.61 4.78 19.36
C MET A 195 9.61 3.34 19.85
N TRP A 196 9.50 2.39 18.92
CA TRP A 196 9.43 0.96 19.17
C TRP A 196 9.64 0.17 17.87
N ASN A 197 9.95 -1.12 18.03
CA ASN A 197 10.10 -2.11 16.96
C ASN A 197 9.54 -3.44 17.48
N SER A 198 8.57 -4.03 16.79
CA SER A 198 7.91 -5.28 17.21
C SER A 198 7.57 -6.17 16.03
N GLY A 199 7.28 -7.45 16.28
CA GLY A 199 6.76 -8.36 15.25
C GLY A 199 5.39 -7.90 14.71
N ILE A 200 5.06 -8.29 13.48
CA ILE A 200 3.80 -7.92 12.81
C ILE A 200 2.54 -8.47 13.47
N HIS A 201 2.63 -9.50 14.34
CA HIS A 201 1.50 -9.99 15.17
C HIS A 201 1.49 -9.39 16.59
N GLY A 202 2.29 -8.35 16.84
CA GLY A 202 2.48 -7.75 18.15
C GLY A 202 3.67 -8.35 18.92
N GLU A 203 3.95 -7.74 20.08
CA GLU A 203 5.10 -8.08 20.91
C GLU A 203 5.02 -9.51 21.46
N GLY A 204 6.13 -10.24 21.39
CA GLY A 204 6.27 -11.59 21.95
C GLY A 204 5.52 -12.69 21.21
N LYS A 205 4.94 -12.41 20.04
CA LYS A 205 4.33 -13.42 19.17
C LYS A 205 5.27 -13.85 18.06
N ASP A 206 5.34 -15.15 17.84
CA ASP A 206 6.11 -15.73 16.74
C ASP A 206 5.42 -15.49 15.40
N VAL A 207 6.24 -15.31 14.36
CA VAL A 207 5.80 -15.29 12.97
C VAL A 207 6.26 -16.60 12.32
N PRO A 208 5.40 -17.32 11.56
CA PRO A 208 5.80 -18.54 10.87
C PRO A 208 7.04 -18.37 10.00
N GLN A 209 7.90 -19.39 9.95
CA GLN A 209 9.08 -19.37 9.09
C GLN A 209 8.66 -19.26 7.61
N GLY A 210 9.26 -18.33 6.88
CA GLY A 210 8.96 -18.08 5.47
C GLY A 210 7.81 -17.10 5.24
N ALA A 211 7.16 -16.62 6.30
CA ALA A 211 6.25 -15.50 6.22
C ALA A 211 6.96 -14.27 5.65
N ALA A 212 6.19 -13.44 4.95
CA ALA A 212 6.69 -12.20 4.37
C ALA A 212 5.62 -11.11 4.46
N ALA A 213 5.83 -10.17 5.39
CA ALA A 213 5.00 -8.98 5.53
C ALA A 213 4.92 -8.22 4.20
N ALA A 214 3.80 -7.56 3.97
CA ALA A 214 3.50 -6.94 2.70
C ALA A 214 2.95 -5.50 2.85
N GLU A 215 1.65 -5.34 2.75
CA GLU A 215 1.03 -4.02 2.66
C GLU A 215 0.82 -3.43 4.05
N ILE A 216 0.87 -2.10 4.17
CA ILE A 216 0.60 -1.39 5.42
C ILE A 216 -0.25 -0.16 5.13
N VAL A 217 -1.43 -0.08 5.74
CA VAL A 217 -2.39 1.00 5.49
C VAL A 217 -2.94 1.53 6.81
N VAL A 218 -2.93 2.85 6.96
CA VAL A 218 -3.70 3.56 8.00
C VAL A 218 -5.13 3.75 7.50
N SER A 219 -6.12 3.42 8.33
CA SER A 219 -7.53 3.61 7.99
C SER A 219 -7.88 5.08 7.74
N PRO A 220 -8.91 5.39 6.94
CA PRO A 220 -9.31 6.78 6.65
C PRO A 220 -9.63 7.62 7.89
N ASP A 221 -10.19 6.96 8.92
CA ASP A 221 -10.47 7.54 10.24
C ASP A 221 -9.20 7.83 11.07
N ARG A 222 -8.02 7.37 10.63
CA ARG A 222 -6.71 7.50 11.28
C ARG A 222 -6.58 6.79 12.63
N GLU A 223 -7.53 5.93 12.98
CA GLU A 223 -7.56 5.25 14.27
C GLU A 223 -6.90 3.87 14.25
N PHE A 224 -6.72 3.28 13.07
CA PHE A 224 -6.24 1.91 12.92
C PHE A 224 -5.16 1.79 11.85
N LEU A 225 -4.29 0.79 12.05
CA LEU A 225 -3.25 0.39 11.13
C LEU A 225 -3.45 -1.08 10.79
N ILE A 226 -3.47 -1.41 9.51
CA ILE A 226 -3.64 -2.79 9.05
C ILE A 226 -2.41 -3.19 8.24
N ILE A 227 -1.94 -4.41 8.45
CA ILE A 227 -0.81 -5.01 7.75
C ILE A 227 -1.29 -6.29 7.07
N SER A 228 -0.82 -6.59 5.86
CA SER A 228 -0.97 -7.92 5.29
C SER A 228 0.32 -8.74 5.43
N SER A 229 0.18 -10.03 5.66
CA SER A 229 1.31 -10.97 5.72
C SER A 229 1.07 -12.14 4.79
N ARG A 230 2.12 -12.62 4.13
CA ARG A 230 2.04 -13.66 3.11
C ARG A 230 2.75 -14.92 3.59
N ASN A 231 2.39 -16.07 3.01
CA ASN A 231 3.04 -17.36 3.26
C ASN A 231 2.90 -17.87 4.71
N GLU A 232 1.87 -17.43 5.42
CA GLU A 232 1.61 -17.93 6.76
C GLU A 232 0.65 -19.11 6.73
N SER A 233 -0.47 -18.95 6.01
CA SER A 233 -1.54 -19.91 5.82
C SER A 233 -2.02 -20.56 7.13
N THR A 234 -1.96 -19.80 8.21
CA THR A 234 -2.28 -20.20 9.58
C THR A 234 -3.78 -20.15 9.88
N LEU A 235 -4.57 -19.50 9.03
CA LEU A 235 -6.02 -19.34 9.19
C LEU A 235 -6.78 -20.13 8.12
N GLN A 236 -8.09 -20.29 8.32
CA GLN A 236 -8.99 -20.92 7.36
C GLN A 236 -10.27 -20.11 7.20
N VAL A 237 -10.84 -20.12 6.00
CA VAL A 237 -12.13 -19.51 5.67
C VAL A 237 -13.02 -20.50 4.94
N PRO A 238 -14.34 -20.30 4.92
CA PRO A 238 -15.21 -21.05 4.03
C PRO A 238 -14.71 -20.96 2.58
N ASP A 239 -14.79 -22.08 1.87
CA ASP A 239 -14.51 -22.10 0.45
C ASP A 239 -15.57 -21.26 -0.30
N PHE A 240 -15.11 -20.31 -1.12
CA PHE A 240 -15.97 -19.43 -1.91
C PHE A 240 -16.63 -20.16 -3.10
N ASP A 241 -16.11 -21.34 -3.47
CA ASP A 241 -16.53 -22.12 -4.64
C ASP A 241 -17.38 -23.34 -4.26
N THR A 242 -17.17 -23.87 -3.05
CA THR A 242 -17.88 -25.07 -2.57
C THR A 242 -18.62 -24.83 -1.27
N SER A 243 -19.83 -25.38 -1.15
CA SER A 243 -20.70 -25.10 -0.01
C SER A 243 -20.28 -25.78 1.30
N ASN A 244 -19.30 -26.69 1.28
CA ASN A 244 -18.92 -27.52 2.44
C ASN A 244 -17.39 -27.61 2.64
N GLY A 245 -16.62 -26.75 1.99
CA GLY A 245 -15.15 -26.73 2.08
C GLY A 245 -14.63 -25.59 2.95
N THR A 246 -13.37 -25.71 3.36
CA THR A 246 -12.55 -24.58 3.82
C THR A 246 -11.31 -24.47 2.95
N ILE A 247 -10.81 -23.25 2.81
CA ILE A 247 -9.55 -22.96 2.14
C ILE A 247 -8.59 -22.28 3.14
N PRO A 248 -7.27 -22.47 3.00
CA PRO A 248 -6.29 -21.75 3.79
C PRO A 248 -6.38 -20.24 3.52
N SER A 249 -6.11 -19.46 4.56
CA SER A 249 -6.00 -18.01 4.46
C SER A 249 -4.77 -17.51 5.20
N ASP A 250 -4.09 -16.56 4.57
CA ASP A 250 -3.09 -15.71 5.21
C ASP A 250 -3.81 -14.60 6.02
N PRO A 251 -3.13 -13.95 6.99
CA PRO A 251 -3.73 -12.95 7.85
C PRO A 251 -3.63 -11.51 7.29
N LEU A 252 -4.65 -10.71 7.58
CA LEU A 252 -4.49 -9.28 7.84
C LEU A 252 -4.36 -9.08 9.35
N VAL A 253 -3.44 -8.23 9.77
CA VAL A 253 -3.22 -7.90 11.17
C VAL A 253 -3.63 -6.45 11.42
N SER A 254 -4.57 -6.24 12.33
CA SER A 254 -5.14 -4.93 12.66
C SER A 254 -4.66 -4.45 14.03
N PHE A 255 -4.25 -3.19 14.10
CA PHE A 255 -3.82 -2.50 15.29
C PHE A 255 -4.63 -1.22 15.49
N LYS A 256 -4.87 -0.86 16.75
CA LYS A 256 -5.36 0.47 17.13
C LYS A 256 -4.17 1.39 17.40
N ILE A 257 -4.25 2.61 16.88
CA ILE A 257 -3.22 3.64 17.02
C ILE A 257 -3.53 4.50 18.24
N ASP A 258 -2.60 4.59 19.18
CA ASP A 258 -2.67 5.56 20.27
C ASP A 258 -2.42 6.97 19.72
N SER A 259 -3.34 7.90 19.99
CA SER A 259 -3.30 9.24 19.41
C SER A 259 -2.18 10.12 19.96
N GLU A 260 -1.75 9.90 21.20
CA GLU A 260 -0.76 10.75 21.87
C GLU A 260 0.67 10.28 21.61
N THR A 261 0.87 8.96 21.60
CA THR A 261 2.18 8.32 21.58
C THR A 261 2.48 7.63 20.26
N GLY A 262 1.48 7.35 19.42
CA GLY A 262 1.65 6.60 18.18
C GLY A 262 1.95 5.11 18.38
N HIS A 263 1.88 4.60 19.62
CA HIS A 263 1.99 3.17 19.91
C HIS A 263 0.82 2.38 19.34
N LEU A 264 1.07 1.11 19.04
CA LEU A 264 0.08 0.21 18.49
C LEU A 264 -0.40 -0.79 19.54
N THR A 265 -1.71 -0.97 19.61
CA THR A 265 -2.33 -2.07 20.37
C THR A 265 -2.93 -3.04 19.38
N LEU A 266 -2.47 -4.29 19.39
CA LEU A 266 -3.04 -5.35 18.54
C LEU A 266 -4.55 -5.48 18.79
N GLN A 267 -5.34 -5.50 17.72
CA GLN A 267 -6.78 -5.74 17.76
C GLN A 267 -7.11 -7.17 17.31
N GLN A 268 -6.64 -7.55 16.12
CA GLN A 268 -7.03 -8.82 15.51
C GLN A 268 -5.97 -9.34 14.54
N ASP A 269 -5.83 -10.66 14.48
CA ASP A 269 -5.33 -11.39 13.33
C ASP A 269 -6.58 -11.98 12.62
N ILE A 270 -6.88 -11.56 11.40
CA ILE A 270 -8.09 -11.98 10.67
C ILE A 270 -7.75 -12.58 9.32
N PRO A 271 -8.48 -13.61 8.85
CA PRO A 271 -8.21 -14.19 7.56
C PRO A 271 -8.54 -13.19 6.43
N CYS A 272 -7.65 -13.09 5.45
CA CYS A 272 -7.82 -12.19 4.31
C CYS A 272 -8.69 -12.75 3.17
N GLY A 273 -9.15 -14.00 3.28
CA GLY A 273 -10.02 -14.65 2.28
C GLY A 273 -9.28 -15.55 1.29
N GLY A 274 -8.01 -15.83 1.54
CA GLY A 274 -7.15 -16.67 0.71
C GLY A 274 -5.69 -16.41 1.02
N ARG A 275 -4.81 -16.68 0.07
CA ARG A 275 -3.35 -16.69 0.23
C ARG A 275 -2.70 -15.55 -0.52
N PHE A 276 -1.54 -15.19 0.00
CA PHE A 276 -0.61 -14.23 -0.57
C PHE A 276 -1.22 -12.84 -0.79
N PRO A 277 -1.76 -12.19 0.29
CA PRO A 277 -2.33 -10.85 0.23
C PRO A 277 -1.23 -9.80 0.02
N ARG A 278 -0.74 -9.65 -1.22
CA ARG A 278 0.39 -8.76 -1.53
C ARG A 278 0.04 -7.28 -1.38
N HIS A 279 -1.25 -6.96 -1.52
CA HIS A 279 -1.80 -5.61 -1.42
C HIS A 279 -3.27 -5.68 -0.98
N PHE A 280 -3.72 -4.66 -0.26
CA PHE A 280 -5.14 -4.43 0.01
C PHE A 280 -5.39 -2.92 0.04
N SER A 281 -6.65 -2.51 -0.09
CA SER A 281 -7.05 -1.12 0.10
C SER A 281 -8.31 -1.03 0.94
N ILE A 282 -8.51 0.14 1.53
CA ILE A 282 -9.69 0.46 2.33
C ILE A 282 -10.46 1.54 1.57
N ASN A 283 -11.77 1.36 1.47
CA ASN A 283 -12.61 2.35 0.82
C ASN A 283 -12.64 3.66 1.63
N LYS A 284 -13.02 4.78 1.01
CA LYS A 284 -13.04 6.12 1.57
C LYS A 284 -13.90 6.23 2.84
N ALA A 285 -14.99 5.47 2.92
CA ALA A 285 -15.84 5.41 4.11
C ALA A 285 -15.19 4.64 5.28
N GLY A 286 -14.13 3.87 5.03
CA GLY A 286 -13.48 3.03 6.02
C GLY A 286 -14.26 1.77 6.38
N THR A 287 -15.32 1.44 5.65
CA THR A 287 -16.25 0.36 5.99
C THR A 287 -16.00 -0.92 5.21
N LEU A 288 -15.15 -0.88 4.18
CA LEU A 288 -14.85 -2.02 3.33
C LEU A 288 -13.34 -2.14 3.10
N VAL A 289 -12.85 -3.37 3.09
CA VAL A 289 -11.46 -3.72 2.77
C VAL A 289 -11.46 -4.64 1.56
N ALA A 290 -10.74 -4.27 0.52
CA ALA A 290 -10.53 -5.10 -0.67
C ALA A 290 -9.12 -5.67 -0.64
N VAL A 291 -8.99 -6.99 -0.73
CA VAL A 291 -7.71 -7.71 -0.64
C VAL A 291 -7.40 -8.38 -1.96
N ALA A 292 -6.22 -8.11 -2.53
CA ALA A 292 -5.70 -8.79 -3.70
C ALA A 292 -4.94 -10.06 -3.27
N LEU A 293 -5.46 -11.23 -3.65
CA LEU A 293 -4.96 -12.55 -3.28
C LEU A 293 -4.16 -13.12 -4.45
N GLN A 294 -2.84 -12.91 -4.43
CA GLN A 294 -1.98 -13.19 -5.58
C GLN A 294 -2.02 -14.66 -6.00
N SER A 295 -1.94 -15.58 -5.04
CA SER A 295 -1.89 -17.02 -5.31
C SER A 295 -3.24 -17.65 -5.63
N ASP A 296 -4.34 -16.97 -5.34
CA ASP A 296 -5.70 -17.46 -5.58
C ASP A 296 -6.39 -16.75 -6.76
N SER A 297 -5.70 -15.83 -7.44
CA SER A 297 -6.25 -15.07 -8.57
C SER A 297 -7.59 -14.40 -8.24
N ARG A 298 -7.70 -13.87 -7.01
CA ARG A 298 -8.97 -13.43 -6.42
C ARG A 298 -8.82 -12.06 -5.74
N VAL A 299 -9.89 -11.28 -5.77
CA VAL A 299 -10.12 -10.18 -4.83
C VAL A 299 -11.22 -10.57 -3.86
N ALA A 300 -10.97 -10.45 -2.56
CA ALA A 300 -11.98 -10.61 -1.52
C ALA A 300 -12.36 -9.25 -0.92
N ILE A 301 -13.64 -9.04 -0.63
CA ILE A 301 -14.17 -7.83 0.02
C ILE A 301 -14.68 -8.19 1.41
N ILE A 302 -14.09 -7.54 2.42
CA ILE A 302 -14.38 -7.75 3.84
C ILE A 302 -15.06 -6.51 4.40
N GLU A 303 -16.12 -6.69 5.18
CA GLU A 303 -16.70 -5.59 5.97
C GLU A 303 -15.76 -5.14 7.08
N ARG A 304 -15.82 -3.86 7.41
CA ARG A 304 -15.12 -3.26 8.54
C ARG A 304 -16.06 -2.30 9.26
N ASP A 305 -16.12 -2.41 10.58
CA ASP A 305 -16.70 -1.34 11.40
C ASP A 305 -15.70 -0.20 11.51
N ALA A 306 -16.01 0.96 10.91
CA ALA A 306 -15.11 2.10 10.91
C ALA A 306 -14.83 2.69 12.31
N LYS A 307 -15.73 2.50 13.28
CA LYS A 307 -15.56 3.02 14.64
C LYS A 307 -14.69 2.10 15.49
N THR A 308 -14.91 0.79 15.37
CA THR A 308 -14.23 -0.20 16.22
C THR A 308 -13.00 -0.80 15.55
N GLY A 309 -12.87 -0.67 14.23
CA GLY A 309 -11.80 -1.26 13.43
C GLY A 309 -11.94 -2.76 13.23
N ILE A 310 -13.02 -3.36 13.73
CA ILE A 310 -13.26 -4.80 13.69
C ILE A 310 -13.66 -5.22 12.28
N MET A 311 -13.01 -6.26 11.77
CA MET A 311 -13.36 -6.89 10.50
C MET A 311 -14.56 -7.84 10.66
N GLY A 312 -15.47 -7.79 9.70
CA GLY A 312 -16.71 -8.57 9.65
C GLY A 312 -16.68 -9.64 8.56
N ASP A 313 -17.84 -9.84 7.94
CA ASP A 313 -18.05 -10.91 6.96
C ASP A 313 -17.37 -10.61 5.61
N PHE A 314 -17.07 -11.67 4.86
CA PHE A 314 -16.79 -11.57 3.43
C PHE A 314 -18.10 -11.32 2.67
N ILE A 315 -18.22 -10.16 2.04
CA ILE A 315 -19.48 -9.76 1.39
C ILE A 315 -19.47 -9.90 -0.13
N ALA A 316 -18.28 -9.98 -0.73
CA ALA A 316 -18.12 -10.19 -2.16
C ALA A 316 -16.72 -10.74 -2.45
N TYR A 317 -16.59 -11.38 -3.60
CA TYR A 317 -15.31 -11.68 -4.20
C TYR A 317 -15.40 -11.56 -5.73
N ALA A 318 -14.25 -11.39 -6.37
CA ALA A 318 -14.11 -11.45 -7.81
C ALA A 318 -12.92 -12.33 -8.16
N GLU A 319 -13.12 -13.23 -9.13
CA GLU A 319 -12.05 -14.03 -9.71
C GLU A 319 -11.53 -13.36 -10.96
N LEU A 320 -10.22 -13.41 -11.14
CA LEU A 320 -9.49 -12.74 -12.19
C LEU A 320 -8.52 -13.74 -12.82
N GLU A 321 -8.12 -13.50 -14.06
CA GLU A 321 -7.07 -14.30 -14.67
C GLU A 321 -5.69 -13.82 -14.21
N GLY A 322 -4.88 -14.76 -13.73
CA GLY A 322 -3.49 -14.52 -13.33
C GLY A 322 -3.31 -13.96 -11.93
N GLU A 323 -2.08 -13.56 -11.62
CA GLU A 323 -1.70 -13.11 -10.30
C GLU A 323 -2.23 -11.69 -10.01
N VAL A 324 -3.09 -11.59 -8.98
CA VAL A 324 -3.67 -10.32 -8.54
C VAL A 324 -2.76 -9.69 -7.48
N THR A 325 -2.07 -8.62 -7.83
CA THR A 325 -1.01 -8.04 -6.96
C THR A 325 -1.36 -6.68 -6.37
N ALA A 326 -2.40 -6.01 -6.87
CA ALA A 326 -2.92 -4.76 -6.33
C ALA A 326 -4.42 -4.61 -6.58
N VAL A 327 -5.10 -3.94 -5.64
CA VAL A 327 -6.54 -3.63 -5.70
C VAL A 327 -6.79 -2.29 -5.03
N ILE A 328 -7.57 -1.43 -5.68
CA ILE A 328 -7.88 -0.08 -5.22
C ILE A 328 -9.37 0.19 -5.41
N PHE A 329 -10.02 0.76 -4.39
CA PHE A 329 -11.35 1.36 -4.52
C PHE A 329 -11.28 2.65 -5.35
N TYR A 330 -12.12 2.74 -6.37
CA TYR A 330 -12.33 3.93 -7.18
C TYR A 330 -13.59 4.65 -6.69
N GLU A 331 -13.37 5.76 -5.98
CA GLU A 331 -14.36 6.55 -5.22
C GLU A 331 -13.98 8.05 -5.14
#